data_AF-A0A2V5VPP1-F1
#
_entry.id   AF-A0A2V5VPP1-F1
#
_cell.length_a   1.000
_cell.length_b   1.000
_cell.length_c   1.000
_cell.angle_alpha   90.00
_cell.angle_beta   90.00
_cell.angle_gamma   90.00
#
_symmetry.space_group_name_H-M   'P 1'
#
loop_
_entity.id
_entity.type
_entity.pdbx_description
1 polymer ?
#
loop_
_entity_poly.entity_id
_entity_poly.type
_entity_poly.pdbx_seq_one_letter_code
_entity_poly.pdbx_strand_id
1 'polypeptide(L)'
;AHYASIIVAEHSGTREYIQLTPQHVVGVSATDGSVLWKSPFPGRVAVIPTPIFHDGCVYVTAGYGAGSKLVKLGADNQISDVYENKEMKNHHGGVVLVGDDLYGYSDGVGWLCQDFKTGKEVWSEKKALGKGALGCADGMLYCLEEDSGTVVLAEASPKGWKAHGRFKLDPQSKIRDPQGRIWTHPVISNEKLYLRDQDIIYCYDVKQG
;
A
#
# COMPACT_ATOMS: atom_id res chain seq x y z
N ALA A 1 -4.24 8.17 15.49
CA ALA A 1 -3.78 8.94 14.31
C ALA A 1 -4.15 8.19 13.04
N HIS A 2 -4.34 8.91 11.92
CA HIS A 2 -4.57 8.36 10.58
C HIS A 2 -3.58 9.06 9.64
N TYR A 3 -3.05 8.33 8.66
CA TYR A 3 -1.91 8.78 7.84
C TYR A 3 -2.09 8.47 6.35
N ALA A 4 -3.23 7.90 5.95
CA ALA A 4 -3.57 7.68 4.55
C ALA A 4 -3.56 9.00 3.78
N SER A 5 -2.90 9.00 2.61
CA SER A 5 -2.86 10.15 1.72
C SER A 5 -4.15 10.26 0.91
N ILE A 6 -4.53 11.49 0.56
CA ILE A 6 -5.63 11.74 -0.36
C ILE A 6 -5.15 11.39 -1.78
N ILE A 7 -6.00 10.72 -2.55
CA ILE A 7 -5.79 10.54 -3.99
C ILE A 7 -6.81 11.37 -4.78
N VAL A 8 -6.45 11.67 -6.03
CA VAL A 8 -7.36 12.30 -7.00
C VAL A 8 -7.84 11.22 -7.96
N ALA A 9 -9.14 11.20 -8.24
CA ALA A 9 -9.75 10.33 -9.25
C ALA A 9 -10.66 11.14 -10.17
N GLU A 10 -10.81 10.66 -11.40
CA GLU A 10 -11.82 11.11 -12.35
C GLU A 10 -12.79 9.94 -12.55
N HIS A 11 -14.05 10.13 -12.16
CA HIS A 11 -15.08 9.09 -12.30
C HIS A 11 -16.35 9.69 -12.90
N SER A 12 -16.86 9.09 -13.98
CA SER A 12 -18.06 9.55 -14.68
C SER A 12 -18.06 11.06 -15.02
N GLY A 13 -16.88 11.60 -15.38
CA GLY A 13 -16.70 13.03 -15.71
C GLY A 13 -16.65 13.97 -14.50
N THR A 14 -16.60 13.44 -13.28
CA THR A 14 -16.45 14.21 -12.05
C THR A 14 -15.07 13.97 -11.44
N ARG A 15 -14.35 15.06 -11.17
CA ARG A 15 -13.11 15.04 -10.42
C ARG A 15 -13.39 14.99 -8.93
N GLU A 16 -12.82 14.01 -8.25
CA GLU A 16 -13.02 13.80 -6.82
C GLU A 16 -11.71 13.54 -6.06
N TYR A 17 -11.72 13.92 -4.79
CA TYR A 17 -10.71 13.55 -3.80
C TYR A 17 -11.20 12.35 -3.01
N ILE A 18 -10.41 11.28 -3.00
CA ILE A 18 -10.73 10.06 -2.26
C ILE A 18 -9.82 9.96 -1.05
N GLN A 19 -10.43 9.78 0.12
CA GLN A 19 -9.71 9.67 1.38
C GLN A 19 -10.20 8.49 2.21
N LEU A 20 -9.26 7.71 2.73
CA LEU A 20 -9.54 6.74 3.77
C LEU A 20 -9.42 7.41 5.14
N THR A 21 -10.52 7.41 5.86
CA THR A 21 -10.63 7.82 7.27
C THR A 21 -10.72 6.59 8.16
N PRO A 22 -10.63 6.72 9.50
CA PRO A 22 -10.75 5.56 10.39
C PRO A 22 -12.02 4.74 10.16
N GLN A 23 -13.16 5.38 9.93
CA GLN A 23 -14.45 4.68 9.89
C GLN A 23 -15.07 4.58 8.49
N HIS A 24 -14.51 5.29 7.51
CA HIS A 24 -15.07 5.39 6.17
C HIS A 24 -14.00 5.62 5.12
N VAL A 25 -14.22 5.10 3.91
CA VAL A 25 -13.66 5.68 2.69
C VAL A 25 -14.67 6.65 2.09
N VAL A 26 -14.23 7.83 1.68
CA VAL A 26 -15.09 8.91 1.19
C VAL A 26 -14.59 9.46 -0.14
N GLY A 27 -15.52 9.82 -1.02
CA GLY A 27 -15.28 10.63 -2.21
C GLY A 27 -15.84 12.03 -2.02
N VAL A 28 -15.03 13.05 -2.31
CA VAL A 28 -15.37 14.46 -2.13
C VAL A 28 -15.19 15.19 -3.46
N SER A 29 -16.20 15.95 -3.86
CA SER A 29 -16.19 16.77 -5.07
C SER A 29 -15.01 17.76 -5.05
N ALA A 30 -14.21 17.75 -6.10
CA ALA A 30 -13.12 18.71 -6.24
C ALA A 30 -13.60 20.13 -6.59
N THR A 31 -14.88 20.28 -6.98
CA THR A 31 -15.48 21.55 -7.39
C THR A 31 -15.93 22.38 -6.19
N ASP A 32 -16.60 21.74 -5.23
CA ASP A 32 -17.31 22.44 -4.14
C ASP A 32 -17.07 21.82 -2.75
N GLY A 33 -16.32 20.72 -2.65
CA GLY A 33 -16.03 20.05 -1.39
C GLY A 33 -17.20 19.25 -0.81
N SER A 34 -18.29 19.07 -1.56
CA SER A 34 -19.41 18.22 -1.13
C SER A 34 -19.01 16.75 -1.09
N VAL A 35 -19.59 15.98 -0.16
CA VAL A 35 -19.40 14.52 -0.10
C VAL A 35 -20.26 13.88 -1.18
N LEU A 36 -19.62 13.22 -2.14
CA LEU A 36 -20.29 12.53 -3.24
C LEU A 36 -20.79 11.16 -2.79
N TRP A 37 -19.93 10.42 -2.09
CA TRP A 37 -20.23 9.08 -1.58
C TRP A 37 -19.37 8.76 -0.35
N LYS A 38 -19.81 7.77 0.42
CA LYS A 38 -19.04 7.21 1.56
C LYS A 38 -19.38 5.74 1.77
N SER A 39 -18.37 4.91 2.02
CA SER A 39 -18.54 3.51 2.42
C SER A 39 -17.92 3.27 3.81
N PRO A 40 -18.60 2.57 4.73
CA PRO A 40 -18.01 2.19 6.02
C PRO A 40 -16.76 1.33 5.84
N PHE A 41 -15.78 1.54 6.71
CA PHE A 41 -14.56 0.74 6.80
C PHE A 41 -14.15 0.57 8.27
N PRO A 42 -13.80 -0.65 8.74
CA PRO A 42 -13.59 -0.92 10.17
C PRO A 42 -12.17 -0.55 10.66
N GLY A 43 -11.61 0.57 10.20
CA GLY A 43 -10.33 1.08 10.68
C GLY A 43 -10.43 1.62 12.11
N ARG A 44 -9.31 1.56 12.87
CA ARG A 44 -9.28 2.00 14.27
C ARG A 44 -7.96 2.67 14.64
N VAL A 45 -6.87 1.95 14.46
CA VAL A 45 -5.52 2.36 14.89
C VAL A 45 -4.67 2.56 13.64
N ALA A 46 -3.98 3.71 13.57
CA ALA A 46 -3.03 4.05 12.51
C ALA A 46 -3.48 3.58 11.12
N VAL A 47 -4.60 4.14 10.63
CA VAL A 47 -5.07 3.87 9.27
C VAL A 47 -4.13 4.58 8.30
N ILE A 48 -3.21 3.80 7.74
CA ILE A 48 -2.05 4.27 6.98
C ILE A 48 -2.19 4.07 5.47
N PRO A 49 -2.69 2.93 4.94
CA PRO A 49 -2.64 2.69 3.50
C PRO A 49 -3.45 3.69 2.69
N THR A 50 -2.81 4.28 1.69
CA THR A 50 -3.44 5.19 0.71
C THR A 50 -4.43 4.40 -0.15
N PRO A 51 -5.65 4.93 -0.42
CA PRO A 51 -6.59 4.29 -1.34
C PRO A 51 -5.99 4.07 -2.73
N ILE A 52 -6.50 3.08 -3.44
CA ILE A 52 -6.17 2.85 -4.86
C ILE A 52 -7.46 2.98 -5.65
N PHE A 53 -7.47 3.85 -6.66
CA PHE A 53 -8.57 3.96 -7.62
C PHE A 53 -8.18 3.32 -8.95
N HIS A 54 -9.00 2.38 -9.43
CA HIS A 54 -8.79 1.70 -10.70
C HIS A 54 -10.12 1.16 -11.24
N ASP A 55 -10.38 1.36 -12.53
CA ASP A 55 -11.59 0.89 -13.23
C ASP A 55 -12.91 1.18 -12.50
N GLY A 56 -13.07 2.41 -12.02
CA GLY A 56 -14.27 2.84 -11.29
C GLY A 56 -14.44 2.17 -9.93
N CYS A 57 -13.39 1.57 -9.39
CA CYS A 57 -13.38 0.92 -8.09
C CYS A 57 -12.33 1.55 -7.16
N VAL A 58 -12.65 1.59 -5.87
CA VAL A 58 -11.80 2.12 -4.80
C VAL A 58 -11.44 0.98 -3.86
N TYR A 59 -10.15 0.65 -3.83
CA TYR A 59 -9.59 -0.32 -2.91
C TYR A 59 -9.01 0.37 -1.67
N VAL A 60 -9.29 -0.19 -0.50
CA VAL A 60 -8.74 0.26 0.78
C VAL A 60 -8.35 -0.93 1.65
N THR A 61 -7.34 -0.74 2.49
CA THR A 61 -6.90 -1.74 3.48
C THR A 61 -6.35 -1.07 4.72
N ALA A 62 -6.34 -1.80 5.84
CA ALA A 62 -5.61 -1.42 7.03
C ALA A 62 -5.23 -2.65 7.88
N GLY A 63 -4.19 -2.48 8.70
CA GLY A 63 -3.71 -3.46 9.66
C GLY A 63 -4.61 -3.57 10.88
N TYR A 64 -4.05 -4.09 11.98
CA TYR A 64 -4.78 -4.25 13.26
C TYR A 64 -6.10 -5.02 13.12
N GLY A 65 -6.15 -5.96 12.17
CA GLY A 65 -7.32 -6.79 11.90
C GLY A 65 -8.43 -6.13 11.09
N ALA A 66 -8.23 -4.91 10.54
CA ALA A 66 -9.25 -4.24 9.71
C ALA A 66 -9.47 -4.95 8.37
N GLY A 67 -8.40 -5.39 7.69
CA GLY A 67 -8.51 -6.13 6.44
C GLY A 67 -8.60 -5.23 5.21
N SER A 68 -9.28 -5.69 4.17
CA SER A 68 -9.37 -4.99 2.89
C SER A 68 -10.79 -4.96 2.33
N LYS A 69 -11.04 -3.97 1.47
CA LYS A 69 -12.34 -3.73 0.87
C LYS A 69 -12.19 -3.12 -0.51
N LEU A 70 -13.06 -3.53 -1.44
CA LEU A 70 -13.21 -2.91 -2.76
C LEU A 70 -14.63 -2.38 -2.91
N VAL A 71 -14.74 -1.08 -3.21
CA VAL A 71 -16.01 -0.38 -3.43
C VAL A 71 -16.11 -0.02 -4.90
N LYS A 72 -17.18 -0.44 -5.57
CA LYS A 72 -17.47 -0.02 -6.94
C LYS A 72 -18.26 1.29 -6.92
N LEU A 73 -17.84 2.24 -7.73
CA LEU A 73 -18.54 3.50 -7.98
C LEU A 73 -19.40 3.34 -9.24
N GLY A 74 -20.71 3.52 -9.07
CA GLY A 74 -21.70 3.53 -10.14
C GLY A 74 -21.97 4.94 -10.67
N ALA A 75 -23.05 5.07 -11.44
CA ALA A 75 -23.59 6.37 -11.83
C ALA A 75 -24.16 7.12 -10.62
N ASP A 76 -24.22 8.44 -10.71
CA ASP A 76 -24.81 9.33 -9.69
C ASP A 76 -24.26 9.10 -8.27
N ASN A 77 -22.98 8.74 -8.17
CA ASN A 77 -22.28 8.44 -6.92
C ASN A 77 -22.87 7.27 -6.11
N GLN A 78 -23.67 6.40 -6.74
CA GLN A 78 -24.10 5.16 -6.11
C GLN A 78 -22.90 4.25 -5.89
N ILE A 79 -22.84 3.61 -4.72
CA ILE A 79 -21.74 2.70 -4.39
C ILE A 79 -22.26 1.31 -4.07
N SER A 80 -21.44 0.31 -4.34
CA SER A 80 -21.68 -1.07 -3.93
C SER A 80 -20.37 -1.72 -3.53
N ASP A 81 -20.37 -2.46 -2.44
CA ASP A 81 -19.20 -3.24 -2.04
C ASP A 81 -19.05 -4.45 -2.97
N VAL A 82 -17.88 -4.60 -3.58
CA VAL A 82 -17.53 -5.78 -4.39
C VAL A 82 -17.09 -6.92 -3.48
N TYR A 83 -16.20 -6.60 -2.52
CA TYR A 83 -15.83 -7.51 -1.44
C TYR A 83 -15.36 -6.73 -0.21
N GLU A 84 -15.44 -7.39 0.94
CA GLU A 84 -14.76 -7.01 2.19
C GLU A 84 -14.23 -8.30 2.84
N ASN A 85 -12.93 -8.36 3.13
CA ASN A 85 -12.28 -9.57 3.64
C ASN A 85 -11.04 -9.26 4.51
N LYS A 86 -10.32 -10.32 4.92
CA LYS A 86 -9.13 -10.23 5.79
C LYS A 86 -7.85 -10.71 5.12
N GLU A 87 -7.82 -10.78 3.78
CA GLU A 87 -6.63 -11.23 3.04
C GLU A 87 -5.48 -10.24 3.22
N MET A 88 -5.68 -8.98 2.81
CA MET A 88 -4.71 -7.91 3.02
C MET A 88 -5.05 -7.09 4.27
N LYS A 89 -4.29 -7.29 5.36
CA LYS A 89 -4.32 -6.49 6.59
C LYS A 89 -3.05 -5.65 6.66
N ASN A 90 -2.92 -4.68 5.77
CA ASN A 90 -1.66 -3.96 5.59
C ASN A 90 -1.46 -2.89 6.68
N HIS A 91 -0.38 -3.04 7.44
CA HIS A 91 -0.14 -2.24 8.63
C HIS A 91 0.71 -0.99 8.39
N HIS A 92 1.63 -1.04 7.43
CA HIS A 92 2.64 0.01 7.24
C HIS A 92 2.42 0.87 6.01
N GLY A 93 1.46 0.52 5.16
CA GLY A 93 1.21 1.11 3.85
C GLY A 93 1.99 0.42 2.73
N GLY A 94 2.12 1.12 1.60
CA GLY A 94 2.82 0.62 0.41
C GLY A 94 2.10 -0.53 -0.29
N VAL A 95 0.76 -0.55 -0.33
CA VAL A 95 0.07 -1.47 -1.25
C VAL A 95 0.07 -0.86 -2.63
N VAL A 96 0.43 -1.65 -3.65
CA VAL A 96 0.48 -1.21 -5.05
C VAL A 96 -0.36 -2.14 -5.92
N LEU A 97 -0.97 -1.59 -6.96
CA LEU A 97 -1.66 -2.35 -8.01
C LEU A 97 -0.74 -2.44 -9.22
N VAL A 98 -0.41 -3.65 -9.67
CA VAL A 98 0.37 -3.90 -10.89
C VAL A 98 -0.36 -4.92 -11.75
N GLY A 99 -0.82 -4.49 -12.92
CA GLY A 99 -1.76 -5.30 -13.71
C GLY A 99 -3.09 -5.46 -12.97
N ASP A 100 -3.55 -6.69 -12.83
CA ASP A 100 -4.80 -7.04 -12.12
C ASP A 100 -4.57 -7.42 -10.63
N ASP A 101 -3.34 -7.28 -10.12
CA ASP A 101 -2.94 -7.81 -8.82
C ASP A 101 -2.43 -6.72 -7.87
N LEU A 102 -2.85 -6.83 -6.60
CA LEU A 102 -2.40 -6.01 -5.49
C LEU A 102 -1.24 -6.68 -4.76
N TYR A 103 -0.20 -5.91 -4.46
CA TYR A 103 0.99 -6.38 -3.75
C TYR A 103 1.20 -5.55 -2.49
N GLY A 104 1.50 -6.21 -1.37
CA GLY A 104 1.80 -5.56 -0.10
C GLY A 104 2.13 -6.56 1.00
N TYR A 105 2.52 -6.07 2.17
CA TYR A 105 2.65 -6.92 3.36
C TYR A 105 1.33 -7.02 4.12
N SER A 106 0.88 -8.23 4.45
CA SER A 106 -0.32 -8.50 5.24
C SER A 106 0.02 -9.17 6.57
N ASP A 107 -0.53 -8.62 7.65
CA ASP A 107 -0.32 -9.16 9.00
C ASP A 107 -0.74 -10.63 9.10
N GLY A 108 0.19 -11.46 9.55
CA GLY A 108 -0.01 -12.90 9.75
C GLY A 108 0.48 -13.78 8.60
N VAL A 109 0.28 -13.36 7.34
CA VAL A 109 0.61 -14.17 6.15
C VAL A 109 1.88 -13.71 5.40
N GLY A 110 2.36 -12.49 5.64
CA GLY A 110 3.60 -12.00 5.04
C GLY A 110 3.38 -11.14 3.80
N TRP A 111 4.33 -11.17 2.86
CA TRP A 111 4.18 -10.53 1.56
C TRP A 111 3.10 -11.24 0.76
N LEU A 112 2.15 -10.49 0.22
CA LEU A 112 0.90 -11.00 -0.33
C LEU A 112 0.70 -10.43 -1.73
N CYS A 113 0.29 -11.32 -2.64
CA CYS A 113 -0.38 -10.97 -3.89
C CYS A 113 -1.87 -11.30 -3.75
N GLN A 114 -2.72 -10.34 -4.07
CA GLN A 114 -4.17 -10.44 -3.98
C GLN A 114 -4.78 -10.03 -5.31
N ASP A 115 -5.70 -10.82 -5.83
CA ASP A 115 -6.43 -10.49 -7.06
C ASP A 115 -7.31 -9.25 -6.79
N PHE A 116 -7.12 -8.18 -7.57
CA PHE A 116 -7.76 -6.89 -7.33
C PHE A 116 -9.29 -7.00 -7.39
N LYS A 117 -9.83 -7.74 -8.36
CA LYS A 117 -11.27 -7.76 -8.70
C LYS A 117 -12.07 -8.66 -7.77
N THR A 118 -11.50 -9.79 -7.37
CA THR A 118 -12.14 -10.83 -6.56
C THR A 118 -11.76 -10.74 -5.08
N GLY A 119 -10.64 -10.08 -4.77
CA GLY A 119 -10.12 -9.92 -3.42
C GLY A 119 -9.49 -11.18 -2.85
N LYS A 120 -9.31 -12.24 -3.64
CA LYS A 120 -8.73 -13.51 -3.18
C LYS A 120 -7.22 -13.42 -3.08
N GLU A 121 -6.64 -14.11 -2.10
CA GLU A 121 -5.20 -14.38 -2.09
C GLU A 121 -4.81 -15.19 -3.34
N VAL A 122 -3.78 -14.71 -4.05
CA VAL A 122 -3.13 -15.41 -5.15
C VAL A 122 -1.94 -16.21 -4.62
N TRP A 123 -1.11 -15.56 -3.80
CA TRP A 123 -0.04 -16.21 -3.04
C TRP A 123 0.38 -15.36 -1.85
N SER A 124 0.95 -15.99 -0.83
CA SER A 124 1.60 -15.32 0.30
C SER A 124 2.99 -15.91 0.59
N GLU A 125 3.92 -15.06 1.07
CA GLU A 125 5.30 -15.41 1.41
C GLU A 125 5.71 -14.74 2.72
N LYS A 126 5.79 -15.53 3.79
CA LYS A 126 6.10 -15.07 5.15
C LYS A 126 7.57 -15.17 5.53
N LYS A 127 8.29 -16.12 4.95
CA LYS A 127 9.63 -16.51 5.39
C LYS A 127 10.72 -15.71 4.68
N ALA A 128 10.45 -15.22 3.46
CA ALA A 128 11.46 -14.57 2.63
C ALA A 128 11.99 -13.25 3.21
N LEU A 129 11.11 -12.45 3.83
CA LEU A 129 11.44 -11.14 4.39
C LEU A 129 10.41 -10.77 5.46
N GLY A 130 10.87 -10.10 6.53
CA GLY A 130 10.01 -9.62 7.61
C GLY A 130 9.01 -8.54 7.17
N LYS A 131 8.26 -8.04 8.15
CA LYS A 131 7.24 -7.01 7.97
C LYS A 131 7.85 -5.72 7.45
N GLY A 132 7.13 -5.03 6.55
CA GLY A 132 7.68 -3.89 5.87
C GLY A 132 6.68 -3.11 5.03
N ALA A 133 7.22 -2.14 4.30
CA ALA A 133 6.52 -1.40 3.25
C ALA A 133 7.22 -1.66 1.90
N LEU A 134 6.54 -1.37 0.79
CA LEU A 134 7.15 -1.44 -0.53
C LEU A 134 6.90 -0.17 -1.34
N GLY A 135 7.75 0.01 -2.36
CA GLY A 135 7.47 0.82 -3.54
C GLY A 135 7.56 -0.07 -4.78
N CYS A 136 7.11 0.43 -5.93
CA CYS A 136 7.14 -0.32 -7.18
C CYS A 136 7.59 0.54 -8.36
N ALA A 137 8.43 -0.01 -9.21
CA ALA A 137 8.83 0.57 -10.50
C ALA A 137 9.24 -0.55 -11.46
N ASP A 138 8.91 -0.42 -12.74
CA ASP A 138 9.30 -1.35 -13.82
C ASP A 138 8.97 -2.83 -13.53
N GLY A 139 7.81 -3.09 -12.91
CA GLY A 139 7.37 -4.44 -12.56
C GLY A 139 8.12 -5.06 -11.38
N MET A 140 8.92 -4.28 -10.67
CA MET A 140 9.71 -4.70 -9.51
C MET A 140 9.20 -4.05 -8.22
N LEU A 141 9.06 -4.87 -7.19
CA LEU A 141 8.75 -4.50 -5.82
C LEU A 141 10.05 -4.24 -5.05
N TYR A 142 10.18 -3.04 -4.50
CA TYR A 142 11.26 -2.63 -3.62
C TYR A 142 10.78 -2.75 -2.18
N CYS A 143 10.98 -3.93 -1.58
CA CYS A 143 10.48 -4.28 -0.26
C CYS A 143 11.48 -3.87 0.83
N LEU A 144 11.07 -3.01 1.77
CA LEU A 144 11.88 -2.58 2.91
C LEU A 144 11.31 -3.16 4.20
N GLU A 145 12.12 -3.97 4.88
CA GLU A 145 11.78 -4.61 6.15
C GLU A 145 12.09 -3.70 7.35
N GLU A 146 11.17 -3.65 8.31
CA GLU A 146 11.10 -2.60 9.31
C GLU A 146 12.12 -2.72 10.46
N ASP A 147 12.49 -3.94 10.87
CA ASP A 147 13.35 -4.17 12.03
C ASP A 147 14.83 -4.04 11.64
N SER A 148 15.24 -4.82 10.64
CA SER A 148 16.63 -4.96 10.22
C SER A 148 17.03 -3.98 9.13
N GLY A 149 16.10 -3.33 8.44
CA GLY A 149 16.42 -2.48 7.28
C GLY A 149 16.93 -3.29 6.10
N THR A 150 16.53 -4.56 6.00
CA THR A 150 16.81 -5.37 4.82
C THR A 150 15.90 -4.90 3.69
N VAL A 151 16.51 -4.65 2.53
CA VAL A 151 15.84 -4.31 1.28
C VAL A 151 15.91 -5.50 0.36
N VAL A 152 14.78 -5.89 -0.23
CA VAL A 152 14.72 -6.95 -1.25
C VAL A 152 14.04 -6.41 -2.49
N LEU A 153 14.64 -6.69 -3.64
CA LEU A 153 14.02 -6.50 -4.95
C LEU A 153 13.32 -7.79 -5.35
N ALA A 154 12.02 -7.74 -5.61
CA ALA A 154 11.21 -8.90 -6.02
C ALA A 154 10.31 -8.60 -7.22
N GLU A 155 9.91 -9.61 -7.98
CA GLU A 155 8.97 -9.41 -9.10
C GLU A 155 7.56 -9.11 -8.59
N ALA A 156 6.88 -8.14 -9.21
CA ALA A 156 5.44 -7.98 -9.11
C ALA A 156 4.77 -9.00 -10.05
N SER A 157 4.62 -10.24 -9.57
CA SER A 157 4.17 -11.37 -10.38
C SER A 157 3.14 -12.22 -9.64
N PRO A 158 2.02 -12.62 -10.28
CA PRO A 158 1.05 -13.53 -9.68
C PRO A 158 1.55 -14.98 -9.61
N LYS A 159 2.74 -15.28 -10.16
CA LYS A 159 3.31 -16.64 -10.14
C LYS A 159 3.98 -17.02 -8.82
N GLY A 160 4.14 -16.07 -7.90
CA GLY A 160 4.77 -16.26 -6.60
C GLY A 160 5.92 -15.30 -6.35
N TRP A 161 6.44 -15.32 -5.13
CA TRP A 161 7.57 -14.51 -4.72
C TRP A 161 8.86 -14.94 -5.43
N LYS A 162 9.47 -14.01 -6.19
CA LYS A 162 10.77 -14.21 -6.80
C LYS A 162 11.67 -12.99 -6.55
N ALA A 163 12.67 -13.19 -5.69
CA ALA A 163 13.66 -12.17 -5.36
C ALA A 163 14.82 -12.15 -6.37
N HIS A 164 15.32 -10.96 -6.68
CA HIS A 164 16.44 -10.71 -7.59
C HIS A 164 17.69 -10.21 -6.89
N GLY A 165 17.54 -9.57 -5.73
CA GLY A 165 18.66 -9.05 -4.98
C GLY A 165 18.24 -8.63 -3.58
N ARG A 166 19.22 -8.52 -2.68
CA ARG A 166 19.01 -7.99 -1.34
C ARG A 166 20.23 -7.28 -0.82
N PHE A 167 20.01 -6.29 0.02
CA PHE A 167 21.06 -5.65 0.81
C PHE A 167 20.46 -5.17 2.13
N LYS A 168 21.32 -4.78 3.06
CA LYS A 168 20.91 -4.18 4.34
C LYS A 168 21.32 -2.71 4.32
N LEU A 169 20.43 -1.84 4.79
CA LEU A 169 20.78 -0.43 5.01
C LEU A 169 21.99 -0.36 5.95
N ASP A 170 23.04 0.32 5.48
CA ASP A 170 24.29 0.55 6.21
C ASP A 170 24.82 1.94 5.82
N PRO A 171 25.19 2.82 6.78
CA PRO A 171 25.04 2.66 8.24
C PRO A 171 23.58 2.48 8.68
N GLN A 172 23.33 2.22 9.97
CA GLN A 172 21.98 2.31 10.57
C GLN A 172 21.92 3.43 11.58
N SER A 173 20.73 4.02 11.77
CA SER A 173 20.52 5.08 12.74
C SER A 173 20.89 4.60 14.14
N LYS A 174 21.70 5.42 14.83
CA LYS A 174 22.08 5.18 16.23
C LYS A 174 21.15 5.86 17.23
N ILE A 175 20.19 6.65 16.75
CA ILE A 175 19.26 7.43 17.58
C ILE A 175 17.84 6.83 17.59
N ARG A 176 17.66 5.65 17.00
CA ARG A 176 16.37 4.98 16.94
C ARG A 176 15.90 4.61 18.35
N ASP A 177 14.66 4.99 18.68
CA ASP A 177 13.99 4.51 19.89
C ASP A 177 13.92 2.96 19.89
N PRO A 178 14.04 2.27 21.03
CA PRO A 178 13.94 0.80 21.09
C PRO A 178 12.63 0.24 20.52
N GLN A 179 11.53 1.01 20.55
CA GLN A 179 10.24 0.67 19.94
C GLN A 179 10.10 1.21 18.50
N GLY A 180 11.00 2.10 18.09
CA GLY A 180 11.06 2.65 16.74
C GLY A 180 11.55 1.63 15.72
N ARG A 181 11.09 1.77 14.48
CA ARG A 181 11.44 0.93 13.34
C ARG A 181 11.61 1.78 12.08
N ILE A 182 11.88 1.13 10.96
CA ILE A 182 12.02 1.75 9.65
C ILE A 182 10.63 1.75 8.97
N TRP A 183 9.80 2.72 9.34
CA TRP A 183 8.42 2.85 8.82
C TRP A 183 8.29 3.75 7.58
N THR A 184 9.37 4.35 7.11
CA THR A 184 9.30 5.23 5.94
C THR A 184 9.16 4.39 4.67
N HIS A 185 8.19 4.74 3.83
CA HIS A 185 7.94 4.06 2.58
C HIS A 185 9.10 4.26 1.58
N PRO A 186 9.50 3.21 0.84
CA PRO A 186 10.39 3.37 -0.30
C PRO A 186 9.83 4.31 -1.35
N VAL A 187 10.65 5.23 -1.86
CA VAL A 187 10.26 6.14 -2.95
C VAL A 187 11.20 5.92 -4.13
N ILE A 188 10.63 5.68 -5.31
CA ILE A 188 11.39 5.56 -6.56
C ILE A 188 11.05 6.77 -7.42
N SER A 189 12.08 7.49 -7.84
CA SER A 189 11.92 8.66 -8.71
C SER A 189 13.22 8.97 -9.43
N ASN A 190 13.13 9.30 -10.73
CA ASN A 190 14.28 9.64 -11.57
C ASN A 190 15.41 8.60 -11.47
N GLU A 191 15.05 7.33 -11.65
CA GLU A 191 15.99 6.19 -11.65
C GLU A 191 16.73 6.01 -10.32
N LYS A 192 16.19 6.59 -9.23
CA LYS A 192 16.76 6.51 -7.89
C LYS A 192 15.76 5.95 -6.90
N LEU A 193 16.25 5.08 -6.02
CA LEU A 193 15.55 4.59 -4.84
C LEU A 193 15.98 5.40 -3.62
N TYR A 194 15.02 6.05 -2.98
CA TYR A 194 15.20 6.77 -1.74
C TYR A 194 14.61 5.97 -0.59
N LEU A 195 15.42 5.76 0.45
CA LEU A 195 15.05 5.08 1.68
C LEU A 195 15.42 5.95 2.87
N ARG A 196 14.79 5.73 4.02
CA ARG A 196 15.07 6.51 5.22
C ARG A 196 15.02 5.65 6.47
N ASP A 197 16.07 5.78 7.27
CA ASP A 197 16.14 5.26 8.64
C ASP A 197 16.39 6.43 9.60
N GLN A 198 15.31 6.93 10.21
CA GLN A 198 15.34 8.05 11.17
C GLN A 198 16.03 9.32 10.64
N ASP A 199 17.27 9.57 11.04
CA ASP A 199 18.14 10.70 10.67
C ASP A 199 18.93 10.47 9.37
N ILE A 200 18.90 9.25 8.82
CA ILE A 200 19.67 8.88 7.63
C ILE A 200 18.72 8.73 6.43
N ILE A 201 19.06 9.40 5.34
CA ILE A 201 18.42 9.22 4.03
C ILE A 201 19.45 8.58 3.09
N TYR A 202 19.04 7.49 2.44
CA TYR A 202 19.83 6.78 1.45
C TYR A 202 19.30 7.09 0.06
N CYS A 203 20.19 7.09 -0.92
CA CYS A 203 19.85 7.20 -2.33
C CYS A 203 20.66 6.16 -3.10
N TYR A 204 19.98 5.27 -3.80
CA TYR A 204 20.58 4.25 -4.65
C TYR A 204 20.23 4.53 -6.11
N ASP A 205 21.17 4.34 -7.01
CA ASP A 205 20.90 4.28 -8.45
C ASP A 205 20.27 2.92 -8.76
N VAL A 206 19.15 2.91 -9.48
CA VAL A 206 18.43 1.68 -9.86
C VAL A 206 18.30 1.51 -11.37
N LYS A 207 18.96 2.37 -12.17
CA LYS A 207 18.95 2.29 -13.64
C LYS A 207 19.69 1.07 -14.17
N GLN A 208 20.65 0.54 -13.39
CA GLN A 208 21.51 -0.57 -13.78
C GLN A 208 21.53 -1.62 -12.68
N GLY A 209 20.49 -2.45 -12.66
CA GLY A 209 20.54 -3.81 -12.09
C GLY A 209 21.06 -4.79 -13.12
#